data_AF-A0A9W4WCA6-F1
#
_entry.id   AF-A0A9W4WCA6-F1
#
_cell.length_a   1.000
_cell.length_b   1.000
_cell.length_c   1.000
_cell.angle_alpha   90.00
_cell.angle_beta   90.00
_cell.angle_gamma   90.00
#
_symmetry.space_group_name_H-M   'P 1'
#
loop_
_entity.id
_entity.type
_entity.pdbx_description
1 polymer ?
#
loop_
_entity_poly.entity_id
_entity_poly.type
_entity_poly.pdbx_seq_one_letter_code
_entity_poly.pdbx_strand_id
1 'polypeptide(L)' 'MDVARAQAALDAVWEQVRDSVPEKDWEQQRTRLAYIIASFALIAVDEEDLISRGLKQFRQAR' A
#
# COMPACT_ATOMS: atom_id res chain seq x y z
N MET A 1 12.36 -9.67 8.72
CA MET A 1 12.84 -8.52 7.92
C MET A 1 11.75 -8.04 6.94
N ASP A 2 10.78 -8.88 6.57
CA ASP A 2 9.78 -8.53 5.56
C ASP A 2 8.55 -7.79 6.10
N VAL A 3 8.11 -8.07 7.33
CA VAL A 3 6.94 -7.41 7.94
C VAL A 3 7.19 -5.93 8.18
N ALA A 4 8.38 -5.55 8.66
CA ALA A 4 8.74 -4.15 8.90
C ALA A 4 8.76 -3.34 7.59
N ARG A 5 9.34 -3.93 6.53
CA ARG A 5 9.37 -3.34 5.18
C ARG A 5 7.97 -3.23 4.57
N ALA A 6 7.13 -4.25 4.74
CA ALA A 6 5.74 -4.20 4.30
C ALA A 6 4.96 -3.10 5.04
N GLN A 7 5.19 -2.92 6.33
CA GLN A 7 4.57 -1.85 7.11
C GLN A 7 5.02 -0.46 6.64
N ALA A 8 6.32 -0.26 6.46
CA ALA A 8 6.86 1.00 5.94
C ALA A 8 6.30 1.34 4.54
N ALA A 9 6.23 0.35 3.64
CA ALA A 9 5.62 0.55 2.32
C ALA A 9 4.12 0.87 2.39
N LEU A 10 3.38 0.22 3.30
CA LEU A 10 1.96 0.52 3.52
C LEU A 10 1.75 1.98 3.96
N ASP A 11 2.52 2.43 4.95
CA ASP A 11 2.43 3.81 5.43
C ASP A 11 2.83 4.81 4.33
N ALA A 12 3.92 4.55 3.59
CA ALA A 12 4.37 5.41 2.49
C ALA A 12 3.37 5.52 1.32
N VAL A 13 2.70 4.42 0.97
CA VAL A 13 1.65 4.46 -0.06
C VAL A 13 0.40 5.15 0.48
N TRP A 14 0.04 4.90 1.74
CA TRP A 14 -1.14 5.50 2.37
C TRP A 14 -1.03 7.03 2.43
N GLU A 15 0.11 7.58 2.83
CA GLU A 15 0.33 9.04 2.85
C GLU A 15 0.14 9.70 1.48
N GLN A 16 0.46 8.99 0.40
CA GLN A 16 0.29 9.51 -0.96
C GLN A 16 -1.16 9.47 -1.48
N VAL A 17 -2.01 8.61 -0.92
CA VAL A 17 -3.39 8.40 -1.44
C VAL A 17 -4.46 8.89 -0.47
N ARG A 18 -4.17 9.06 0.83
CA ARG A 18 -5.17 9.39 1.86
C ARG A 18 -5.96 10.65 1.55
N ASP A 19 -5.32 11.68 0.99
CA ASP A 19 -5.97 12.96 0.65
C ASP A 19 -6.96 12.83 -0.51
N SER A 20 -6.87 11.76 -1.30
CA SER A 20 -7.81 11.44 -2.38
C SER A 20 -8.95 10.51 -1.93
N VAL A 21 -8.94 10.04 -0.69
CA VAL A 21 -9.94 9.15 -0.11
C VAL A 21 -10.75 9.92 0.94
N PRO A 22 -12.10 9.89 0.90
CA PRO A 22 -12.91 10.47 1.96
C PRO A 22 -12.60 9.83 3.32
N GLU A 23 -12.54 10.62 4.40
CA GLU A 23 -12.18 10.13 5.74
C GLU A 23 -13.03 8.95 6.21
N LYS A 24 -14.34 8.96 5.90
CA LYS A 24 -15.27 7.87 6.19
C LYS A 24 -14.86 6.52 5.57
N ASP A 25 -14.07 6.53 4.51
CA ASP A 25 -13.62 5.35 3.77
C ASP A 25 -12.17 4.98 4.12
N TRP A 26 -11.49 5.74 5.00
CA TRP A 26 -10.06 5.56 5.29
C TRP A 26 -9.73 4.18 5.82
N GLU A 27 -10.45 3.68 6.82
CA GLU A 27 -10.17 2.35 7.38
C GLU A 27 -10.32 1.27 6.31
N GLN A 28 -11.40 1.30 5.53
CA GLN A 28 -11.65 0.35 4.46
C GLN A 28 -10.53 0.38 3.40
N GLN A 29 -10.16 1.58 2.93
CA GLN A 29 -9.12 1.72 1.92
C GLN A 29 -7.73 1.38 2.44
N ARG A 30 -7.45 1.66 3.72
CA ARG A 30 -6.19 1.29 4.37
C ARG A 30 -6.07 -0.23 4.55
N THR A 31 -7.14 -0.90 4.97
CA THR A 31 -7.19 -2.38 5.02
C THR A 31 -6.96 -2.98 3.63
N ARG A 32 -7.63 -2.45 2.61
CA ARG A 32 -7.44 -2.89 1.23
C ARG A 32 -5.99 -2.71 0.76
N LEU A 33 -5.39 -1.56 1.06
CA LEU A 33 -4.00 -1.29 0.73
C LEU A 33 -3.06 -2.27 1.45
N ALA A 34 -3.33 -2.64 2.70
CA ALA A 34 -2.55 -3.64 3.42
C ALA A 34 -2.58 -5.01 2.73
N TYR A 35 -3.73 -5.46 2.21
CA TYR A 35 -3.81 -6.70 1.41
C TYR A 35 -2.99 -6.62 0.12
N ILE A 36 -3.05 -5.48 -0.56
CA ILE A 36 -2.25 -5.24 -1.77
C ILE A 36 -0.75 -5.35 -1.46
N ILE A 37 -0.28 -4.64 -0.42
CA ILE A 37 1.13 -4.64 -0.02
C ILE A 37 1.57 -6.05 0.42
N ALA A 38 0.76 -6.76 1.22
CA ALA A 38 1.06 -8.13 1.62
C ALA A 38 1.21 -9.08 0.42
N SER A 39 0.40 -8.89 -0.63
CA SER A 39 0.46 -9.70 -1.85
C SER A 39 1.73 -9.46 -2.67
N PHE A 40 2.31 -8.26 -2.57
CA PHE A 40 3.56 -7.91 -3.26
C PHE A 40 4.81 -8.11 -2.40
N ALA A 41 4.69 -8.21 -1.08
CA ALA A 41 5.81 -8.27 -0.15
C ALA A 41 6.78 -9.44 -0.42
N LEU A 42 6.28 -10.56 -0.94
CA LEU A 42 7.09 -11.75 -1.25
C LEU A 42 7.79 -11.68 -2.61
N ILE A 43 7.37 -10.80 -3.51
CA ILE A 43 7.88 -10.71 -4.89
C ILE A 43 8.61 -9.41 -5.18
N ALA A 44 8.47 -8.41 -4.32
CA ALA A 44 9.14 -7.13 -4.48
C ALA A 44 10.64 -7.25 -4.16
N VAL A 45 11.47 -6.66 -5.01
CA VAL A 45 12.94 -6.71 -4.84
C VAL A 45 13.37 -5.90 -3.62
N ASP A 46 12.90 -4.66 -3.53
CA ASP A 46 13.18 -3.70 -2.46
C ASP A 46 11.91 -2.93 -2.03
N GLU A 47 12.05 -2.06 -1.02
CA GLU A 47 10.92 -1.30 -0.47
C GLU A 47 10.32 -0.34 -1.51
N GLU A 48 11.14 0.27 -2.36
CA GLU A 48 10.69 1.18 -3.40
C GLU A 48 9.89 0.45 -4.48
N ASP A 49 10.32 -0.74 -4.90
CA ASP A 49 9.57 -1.62 -5.80
C ASP A 49 8.22 -2.03 -5.19
N LEU A 50 8.18 -2.31 -3.87
CA LEU A 50 6.96 -2.62 -3.15
C LEU A 50 5.98 -1.43 -3.11
N ILE A 51 6.48 -0.23 -2.83
CA ILE A 51 5.71 1.03 -2.84
C ILE A 51 5.14 1.28 -4.24
N SER A 52 5.97 1.19 -5.28
CA SER A 52 5.58 1.43 -6.66
C SER A 52 4.47 0.48 -7.13
N ARG A 53 4.62 -0.82 -6.84
CA ARG A 53 3.60 -1.85 -7.15
C ARG A 53 2.31 -1.62 -6.37
N GLY A 54 2.42 -1.33 -5.08
CA GLY A 54 1.26 -1.06 -4.21
C GLY A 54 0.44 0.13 -4.70
N LEU A 55 1.11 1.25 -5.00
CA LEU A 55 0.49 2.46 -5.51
C LEU A 55 -0.17 2.24 -6.88
N LYS A 56 0.50 1.55 -7.80
CA LYS A 56 -0.05 1.22 -9.12
C LYS A 56 -1.31 0.37 -8.99
N GLN A 57 -1.26 -0.69 -8.18
CA GLN A 57 -2.40 -1.61 -8.01
C GLN A 57 -3.58 -0.91 -7.32
N PHE A 58 -3.32 -0.10 -6.29
CA PHE A 58 -4.37 0.63 -5.56
C PHE A 58 -5.13 1.59 -6.48
N ARG A 59 -4.42 2.28 -7.39
CA ARG A 59 -5.02 3.19 -8.38
C ARG A 59 -5.74 2.47 -9.52
N GLN A 60 -5.23 1.33 -9.99
CA GLN A 60 -5.85 0.56 -11.07
C GLN A 60 -7.13 -0.13 -10.65
N ALA A 61 -7.26 -0.48 -9.39
CA ALA A 61 -8.44 -1.17 -8.88
C ALA A 61 -9.57 -0.19 -8.47
N ARG A 62 -9.55 1.05 -8.98
CA ARG A 62 -10.55 2.09 -8.72
C ARG A 62 -11.69 2.04 -9.74
#